data_AF-A0A926TH40-F1
#
_entry.id   AF-A0A926TH40-F1
#
_cell.length_a   1.000
_cell.length_b   1.000
_cell.length_c   1.000
_cell.angle_alpha   90.00
_cell.angle_beta   90.00
_cell.angle_gamma   90.00
#
_symmetry.space_group_name_H-M   'P 1'
#
loop_
_entity.id
_entity.type
_entity.pdbx_description
1 polymer ?
#
loop_
_entity_poly.entity_id
_entity_poly.type
_entity_poly.pdbx_seq_one_letter_code
_entity_poly.pdbx_strand_id
1 'polypeptide(L)'
;MDSTTGTRESQMSTAPTDRQESSSPESAQVTEQTMQDAINQAQKACQTTGDYSTECVTAWDVVETMQAENPHSPKKESTQASFDRYCAEHPDADQCRIYDV
;
A
#
# COMPACT_ATOMS: atom_id res chain seq x y z
N MET A 1 -47.30 -11.99 -53.39
CA MET A 1 -45.91 -11.74 -53.00
C MET A 1 -45.97 -11.02 -51.67
N ASP A 2 -45.80 -11.73 -50.56
CA ASP A 2 -45.25 -11.12 -49.35
C ASP A 2 -44.64 -12.22 -48.49
N SER A 3 -43.32 -12.30 -48.56
CA SER A 3 -42.50 -13.27 -47.82
C SER A 3 -42.26 -12.70 -46.43
N THR A 4 -43.02 -13.14 -45.43
CA THR A 4 -42.75 -12.75 -44.04
C THR A 4 -41.45 -13.40 -43.58
N THR A 5 -40.41 -12.56 -43.54
CA THR A 5 -39.04 -12.89 -43.18
C THR A 5 -38.88 -12.77 -41.66
N GLY A 6 -38.37 -13.83 -41.05
CA GLY A 6 -37.37 -13.85 -39.98
C GLY A 6 -37.44 -12.84 -38.84
N THR A 7 -37.68 -13.37 -37.64
CA THR A 7 -36.98 -13.10 -36.37
C THR A 7 -36.10 -11.85 -36.33
N ARG A 8 -36.50 -10.85 -35.54
CA ARG A 8 -35.56 -9.92 -34.90
C ARG A 8 -35.92 -9.76 -33.44
N GLU A 9 -35.25 -10.56 -32.61
CA GLU A 9 -35.27 -10.41 -31.17
C GLU A 9 -34.85 -8.98 -30.79
N SER A 10 -35.70 -8.36 -29.97
CA SER A 10 -35.36 -7.11 -29.29
C SER A 10 -34.36 -7.42 -28.20
N GLN A 11 -33.09 -7.20 -28.49
CA GLN A 11 -32.04 -7.15 -27.49
C GLN A 11 -31.73 -5.68 -27.21
N MET A 12 -32.50 -5.09 -26.30
CA MET A 12 -32.06 -3.91 -25.55
C MET A 12 -31.61 -4.39 -24.18
N SER A 13 -30.59 -3.72 -23.65
CA SER A 13 -29.95 -3.91 -22.33
C SER A 13 -28.79 -4.90 -22.28
N THR A 14 -27.62 -4.41 -22.71
CA THR A 14 -26.34 -4.78 -22.10
C THR A 14 -25.63 -3.52 -21.64
N ALA A 15 -25.69 -3.25 -20.35
CA ALA A 15 -24.54 -2.89 -19.51
C ALA A 15 -25.06 -2.56 -18.11
N PRO A 16 -24.79 -3.38 -17.08
CA PRO A 16 -24.78 -2.84 -15.74
C PRO A 16 -23.73 -1.72 -15.70
N THR A 17 -24.10 -0.56 -15.16
CA THR A 17 -23.13 0.37 -14.58
C THR A 17 -22.42 -0.40 -13.49
N ASP A 18 -21.33 -1.06 -13.86
CA ASP A 18 -20.30 -1.47 -12.94
C ASP A 18 -19.65 -0.16 -12.52
N ARG A 19 -20.21 0.45 -11.47
CA ARG A 19 -19.40 1.28 -10.60
C ARG A 19 -18.35 0.30 -10.11
N GLN A 20 -17.20 0.30 -10.78
CA GLN A 20 -15.98 -0.32 -10.27
C GLN A 20 -15.74 0.34 -8.92
N GLU A 21 -16.35 -0.25 -7.90
CA GLU A 21 -15.93 -0.20 -6.52
C GLU A 21 -14.50 -0.68 -6.59
N SER A 22 -13.63 0.30 -6.71
CA SER A 22 -12.21 0.14 -6.88
C SER A 22 -11.79 -0.60 -5.64
N SER A 23 -11.46 -1.86 -5.84
CA SER A 23 -11.06 -2.84 -4.85
C SER A 23 -10.01 -2.20 -3.92
N SER A 24 -10.51 -1.63 -2.83
CA SER A 24 -9.71 -1.23 -1.69
C SER A 24 -9.44 -2.52 -0.94
N PRO A 25 -8.18 -2.97 -0.76
CA PRO A 25 -7.88 -4.07 0.13
C PRO A 25 -8.04 -3.54 1.56
N GLU A 26 -9.29 -3.49 2.03
CA GLU A 26 -9.63 -3.21 3.41
C GLU A 26 -9.12 -4.39 4.26
N SER A 27 -8.18 -4.11 5.17
CA SER A 27 -7.81 -4.93 6.34
C SER A 27 -7.00 -6.23 6.14
N ALA A 28 -6.30 -6.42 5.02
CA ALA A 28 -5.27 -7.47 4.94
C ALA A 28 -3.92 -6.87 5.37
N GLN A 29 -3.30 -7.47 6.39
CA GLN A 29 -2.04 -7.05 7.00
C GLN A 29 -1.05 -6.46 5.98
N VAL A 30 -0.63 -5.21 6.18
CA VAL A 30 0.33 -4.54 5.29
C VAL A 30 1.67 -5.27 5.39
N THR A 31 1.93 -6.12 4.41
CA THR A 31 3.22 -6.82 4.30
C THR A 31 4.24 -5.94 3.60
N GLU A 32 5.53 -6.20 3.83
CA GLU A 32 6.62 -5.57 3.07
C GLU A 32 6.41 -5.69 1.55
N GLN A 33 5.94 -6.86 1.08
CA GLN A 33 5.67 -7.06 -0.35
C GLN A 33 4.58 -6.12 -0.86
N THR A 34 3.46 -6.00 -0.14
CA THR A 34 2.36 -5.11 -0.49
C THR A 34 2.80 -3.64 -0.51
N MET A 35 3.68 -3.26 0.42
CA MET A 35 4.27 -1.92 0.46
C MET A 35 5.18 -1.66 -0.75
N GLN A 36 6.06 -2.60 -1.09
CA GLN A 36 6.92 -2.48 -2.27
C GLN A 36 6.09 -2.40 -3.56
N ASP A 37 5.00 -3.16 -3.66
CA ASP A 37 4.10 -3.08 -4.80
C ASP A 37 3.43 -1.70 -4.90
N ALA A 38 2.99 -1.12 -3.78
CA ALA A 38 2.42 0.24 -3.74
C ALA A 38 3.45 1.32 -4.14
N ILE A 39 4.71 1.19 -3.70
CA ILE A 39 5.81 2.08 -4.11
C ILE A 39 6.03 1.99 -5.63
N ASN A 40 6.07 0.79 -6.19
CA ASN A 40 6.23 0.59 -7.63
C ASN A 40 5.06 1.20 -8.43
N GLN A 41 3.83 1.08 -7.90
CA GLN A 41 2.66 1.70 -8.51
C GLN A 41 2.72 3.23 -8.46
N ALA A 42 3.12 3.81 -7.33
CA ALA A 42 3.32 5.26 -7.20
C ALA A 42 4.37 5.78 -8.18
N GLN A 43 5.51 5.10 -8.28
CA GLN A 43 6.55 5.45 -9.26
C GLN A 43 6.04 5.37 -10.70
N LYS A 44 5.30 4.31 -11.04
CA LYS A 44 4.73 4.16 -12.38
C LYS A 44 3.70 5.24 -12.70
N ALA A 45 2.87 5.62 -11.72
CA ALA A 45 1.92 6.72 -11.85
C ALA A 45 2.67 8.02 -12.16
N CYS A 46 3.70 8.35 -11.38
CA CYS A 46 4.54 9.54 -11.62
C CYS A 46 5.22 9.53 -13.00
N GLN A 47 5.78 8.39 -13.43
CA GLN A 47 6.40 8.27 -14.75
C GLN A 47 5.41 8.44 -15.91
N THR A 48 4.15 8.03 -15.71
CA THR A 48 3.12 8.08 -16.77
C THR A 48 2.45 9.45 -16.86
N THR A 49 2.27 10.10 -15.71
CA THR A 49 1.40 11.28 -15.57
C THR A 49 2.21 12.58 -15.31
N GLY A 50 3.48 12.43 -14.94
CA GLY A 50 4.40 13.51 -14.58
C GLY A 50 4.61 13.61 -13.06
N ASP A 51 5.81 14.01 -12.64
CA ASP A 51 6.22 14.04 -11.22
C ASP A 51 5.39 15.00 -10.35
N TYR A 52 4.75 16.00 -10.96
CA TYR A 52 3.90 16.98 -10.26
C TYR A 52 2.41 16.81 -10.57
N SER A 53 2.02 15.72 -11.22
CA SER A 53 0.62 15.44 -11.48
C SER A 53 -0.11 15.13 -10.16
N THR A 54 -1.41 15.42 -10.12
CA THR A 54 -2.24 15.05 -8.97
C THR A 54 -2.22 13.53 -8.74
N GLU A 55 -2.17 12.73 -9.81
CA GLU A 55 -2.16 11.27 -9.75
C GLU A 55 -0.89 10.72 -9.10
N CYS A 56 0.27 11.33 -9.38
CA CYS A 56 1.53 11.01 -8.73
C CYS A 56 1.47 11.31 -7.22
N VAL A 57 1.00 12.50 -6.85
CA VAL A 57 0.90 12.93 -5.45
C VAL A 57 -0.08 12.04 -4.67
N THR A 58 -1.25 11.76 -5.23
CA THR A 58 -2.23 10.86 -4.59
C THR A 58 -1.70 9.43 -4.45
N ALA A 59 -0.94 8.93 -5.43
CA ALA A 59 -0.38 7.58 -5.32
C ALA A 59 0.66 7.47 -4.20
N TRP A 60 1.43 8.53 -3.92
CA TRP A 60 2.33 8.58 -2.77
C TRP A 60 1.59 8.71 -1.44
N ASP A 61 0.47 9.44 -1.37
CA ASP A 61 -0.36 9.57 -0.17
C ASP A 61 -0.89 8.20 0.33
N VAL A 62 -1.21 7.29 -0.61
CA VAL A 62 -1.58 5.90 -0.30
C VAL A 62 -0.42 5.15 0.38
N VAL A 63 0.81 5.31 -0.13
CA VAL A 63 2.02 4.68 0.42
C VAL A 63 2.35 5.23 1.82
N GLU A 64 2.13 6.53 2.05
CA GLU A 64 2.30 7.17 3.36
C GLU A 64 1.25 6.70 4.37
N THR A 65 -0.01 6.55 3.94
CA THR A 65 -1.08 6.01 4.79
C THR A 65 -0.79 4.57 5.20
N MET A 66 -0.38 3.71 4.26
CA MET A 66 0.00 2.32 4.55
C MET A 66 1.15 2.22 5.57
N GLN A 67 2.10 3.17 5.52
CA GLN A 67 3.20 3.27 6.49
C GLN A 67 2.73 3.71 7.87
N ALA A 68 1.82 4.68 7.92
CA ALA A 68 1.26 5.18 9.17
C ALA A 68 0.44 4.11 9.91
N GLU A 69 -0.28 3.26 9.17
CA GLU A 69 -1.06 2.14 9.72
C GLU A 69 -0.20 0.93 10.11
N ASN A 70 1.05 0.87 9.63
CA ASN A 70 2.01 -0.19 9.98
C ASN A 70 3.21 0.34 10.80
N PRO A 71 2.98 0.92 11.99
CA PRO A 71 4.03 1.53 12.81
C PRO A 71 5.04 0.50 13.35
N HIS A 72 4.68 -0.79 13.33
CA HIS A 72 5.49 -1.90 13.84
C HIS A 72 6.35 -2.59 12.78
N SER A 73 6.37 -2.11 11.53
CA SER A 73 7.37 -2.59 10.57
C SER A 73 8.75 -2.33 11.16
N PRO A 74 9.55 -3.38 11.43
CA PRO A 74 10.88 -3.20 11.97
C PRO A 74 11.71 -2.53 10.88
N LYS A 75 11.78 -1.19 10.89
CA LYS A 75 12.80 -0.43 10.20
C LYS A 75 14.12 -0.95 10.73
N LYS A 76 14.65 -1.99 10.08
CA LYS A 76 15.89 -2.71 10.40
C LYS A 76 16.39 -2.34 11.78
N GLU A 77 15.89 -3.04 12.79
CA GLU A 77 16.31 -2.98 14.19
C GLU A 77 17.78 -3.43 14.30
N SER A 78 18.69 -2.74 13.62
CA SER A 78 20.01 -3.25 13.26
C SER A 78 21.12 -2.49 13.97
N THR A 79 20.80 -1.46 14.73
CA THR A 79 21.79 -0.73 15.53
C THR A 79 21.29 -0.49 16.94
N GLN A 80 20.02 -0.12 17.12
CA GLN A 80 19.40 -0.03 18.44
C GLN A 80 19.37 -1.41 19.13
N ALA A 81 18.98 -2.48 18.42
CA ALA A 81 19.12 -3.85 18.93
C ALA A 81 20.53 -4.23 19.38
N SER A 82 21.57 -3.71 18.69
CA SER A 82 22.95 -4.07 19.03
C SER A 82 23.39 -3.42 20.34
N PHE A 83 23.03 -2.16 20.54
CA PHE A 83 23.31 -1.44 21.79
C PHE A 83 22.44 -1.95 22.93
N ASP A 84 21.14 -2.16 22.69
CA ASP A 84 20.21 -2.70 23.68
C ASP A 84 20.62 -4.11 24.11
N ARG A 85 21.02 -4.97 23.16
CA ARG A 85 21.58 -6.30 23.46
C ARG A 85 22.89 -6.19 24.25
N TYR A 86 23.79 -5.28 23.86
CA TYR A 86 25.05 -5.07 24.58
C TYR A 86 24.80 -4.64 26.02
N CYS A 87 23.86 -3.73 26.26
CA CYS A 87 23.51 -3.29 27.60
C CYS A 87 22.75 -4.35 28.41
N ALA A 88 21.99 -5.24 27.76
CA ALA A 88 21.39 -6.40 28.40
C ALA A 88 22.44 -7.42 28.86
N GLU A 89 23.52 -7.61 28.09
CA GLU A 89 24.62 -8.51 28.43
C GLU A 89 25.65 -7.88 29.38
N HIS A 90 25.76 -6.54 29.39
CA HIS A 90 26.71 -5.77 30.18
C HIS A 90 26.04 -4.60 30.94
N PRO A 91 25.21 -4.89 31.96
CA PRO A 91 24.48 -3.86 32.70
C PRO A 91 25.40 -2.93 33.53
N ASP A 92 26.63 -3.37 33.81
CA ASP A 92 27.64 -2.62 34.55
C ASP A 92 28.53 -1.74 33.67
N ALA A 93 28.44 -1.87 32.33
CA ALA A 93 29.18 -1.04 31.40
C ALA A 93 28.81 0.44 31.60
N ASP A 94 29.78 1.33 31.54
CA ASP A 94 29.57 2.76 31.81
C ASP A 94 28.56 3.41 30.84
N GLN A 95 28.36 2.83 29.65
CA GLN A 95 27.38 3.27 28.66
C GLN A 95 25.94 2.80 28.96
N CYS A 96 25.77 1.84 29.88
CA CYS A 96 24.51 1.12 30.11
C CYS A 96 23.94 1.28 31.53
N ARG A 97 24.70 1.91 32.45
CA ARG A 97 24.23 2.16 33.81
C ARG A 97 23.05 3.15 33.80
N ILE A 98 21.88 2.66 34.18
CA ILE A 98 20.70 3.50 34.44
C ILE A 98 20.66 3.79 35.95
N TYR A 99 20.63 5.07 36.31
CA TYR A 99 20.42 5.52 37.68
C TYR A 99 18.97 5.96 37.84
N ASP A 100 18.24 5.36 38.78
CA ASP A 100 16.91 5.83 39.17
C ASP A 100 17.08 7.17 39.91
N VAL A 101 16.36 8.22 39.48
CA VAL A 101 16.44 9.59 40.03
C VAL A 101 15.25 9.93 40.91
#